data_AF-A0A8T0CBA7-F1
#
_entry.id   AF-A0A8T0CBA7-F1
#
_cell.length_a   1.000
_cell.length_b   1.000
_cell.length_c   1.000
_cell.angle_alpha   90.00
_cell.angle_beta   90.00
_cell.angle_gamma   90.00
#
_symmetry.space_group_name_H-M   'P 1'
#
loop_
_entity.id
_entity.type
_entity.pdbx_description
1 polymer ?
#
loop_
_entity_poly.entity_id
_entity_poly.type
_entity_poly.pdbx_seq_one_letter_code
_entity_poly.pdbx_strand_id
1 'polypeptide(L)'
;MNKVTENPWQVLGIDPSADKKAIKRAYTSKLKLCKPDEDPEGFQQLRAAYDAALAHLEAQPQQRVKLSSADEQPSAHAEPETVTPEILPDTTPTAQFEPPQVQSSAPPQLDSEMQEFDTELAQLLDNSYRRNQQGAWQLLIEHPACVNVQSRRAASHRIFHSVLNYQKSERAEVTPLDIEVLVFLNQHFDWAEDQELEQQVGHPDFYNMTHKEMPEPEIRVEPVGDTSNIANLFIGLTILCALGLIMISI
;
A
#
# COMPACT_ATOMS: atom_id res chain seq x y z
N MET A 1 -20.93 3.56 -33.19
CA MET A 1 -21.07 4.38 -31.96
C MET A 1 -19.70 4.87 -31.56
N ASN A 2 -19.49 6.19 -31.60
CA ASN A 2 -18.21 6.84 -31.31
C ASN A 2 -17.88 6.68 -29.82
N LYS A 3 -16.82 5.94 -29.47
CA LYS A 3 -16.17 6.10 -28.17
C LYS A 3 -15.42 7.42 -28.25
N VAL A 4 -16.01 8.49 -27.74
CA VAL A 4 -15.31 9.76 -27.56
C VAL A 4 -14.22 9.47 -26.54
N THR A 5 -12.98 9.39 -27.01
CA THR A 5 -11.79 9.43 -26.14
C THR A 5 -11.73 10.85 -25.57
N GLU A 6 -12.47 11.08 -24.49
CA GLU A 6 -12.48 12.38 -23.83
C GLU A 6 -11.08 12.66 -23.29
N ASN A 7 -10.49 13.73 -23.81
CA ASN A 7 -9.15 14.15 -23.45
C ASN A 7 -9.12 14.47 -21.94
N PRO A 8 -8.23 13.85 -21.13
CA PRO A 8 -8.26 13.98 -19.67
C PRO A 8 -8.16 15.45 -19.20
N TRP A 9 -7.50 16.28 -20.00
CA TRP A 9 -7.36 17.71 -19.78
C TRP A 9 -8.69 18.47 -19.94
N GLN A 10 -9.54 18.06 -20.89
CA GLN A 10 -10.89 18.61 -21.05
C GLN A 10 -11.81 18.18 -19.92
N VAL A 11 -11.71 16.91 -19.49
CA VAL A 11 -12.51 16.38 -18.37
C VAL A 11 -12.12 17.02 -17.04
N LEU A 12 -10.85 17.38 -16.84
CA LEU A 12 -10.41 18.15 -15.67
C LEU A 12 -10.63 19.66 -15.83
N GLY A 13 -10.78 20.15 -17.07
CA GLY A 13 -10.92 21.57 -17.39
C GLY A 13 -9.63 22.37 -17.21
N ILE A 14 -8.48 21.74 -17.45
CA ILE A 14 -7.15 22.32 -17.29
C ILE A 14 -6.31 22.14 -18.55
N ASP A 15 -5.22 22.89 -18.66
CA ASP A 15 -4.33 22.81 -19.82
C ASP A 15 -3.51 21.50 -19.84
N PRO A 16 -3.26 20.89 -21.01
CA PRO A 16 -2.37 19.72 -21.15
C PRO A 16 -0.93 19.92 -20.65
N SER A 17 -0.45 21.15 -20.51
CA SER A 17 0.86 21.45 -19.93
C SER A 17 0.82 21.70 -18.41
N ALA A 18 -0.28 21.36 -17.73
CA ALA A 18 -0.47 21.67 -16.32
C ALA A 18 0.31 20.72 -15.38
N ASP A 19 0.92 21.29 -14.35
CA ASP A 19 1.67 20.54 -13.34
C ASP A 19 0.77 19.66 -12.45
N LYS A 20 1.38 18.67 -11.79
CA LYS A 20 0.73 17.76 -10.82
C LYS A 20 -0.11 18.49 -9.75
N LYS A 21 0.31 19.69 -9.32
CA LYS A 21 -0.45 20.52 -8.37
C LYS A 21 -1.75 21.07 -8.97
N ALA A 22 -1.74 21.45 -10.25
CA ALA A 22 -2.92 21.94 -10.95
C ALA A 22 -3.92 20.82 -11.20
N ILE A 23 -3.45 19.61 -11.56
CA ILE A 23 -4.27 18.40 -11.70
C ILE A 23 -5.03 18.07 -10.41
N LYS A 24 -4.34 18.03 -9.25
CA LYS A 24 -4.97 17.78 -7.95
C LYS A 24 -6.01 18.85 -7.56
N ARG A 25 -5.74 20.13 -7.85
CA ARG A 25 -6.67 21.23 -7.57
C ARG A 25 -7.93 21.15 -8.43
N ALA A 26 -7.79 20.79 -9.71
CA ALA A 26 -8.93 20.61 -10.60
C ALA A 26 -9.80 19.42 -10.19
N TYR A 27 -9.16 18.29 -9.87
CA TYR A 27 -9.84 17.09 -9.38
C TYR A 27 -10.65 17.37 -8.11
N THR A 28 -10.03 17.99 -7.09
CA THR A 28 -10.72 18.33 -5.83
C THR A 28 -11.83 19.38 -6.02
N SER A 29 -11.70 20.30 -6.97
CA SER A 29 -12.74 21.29 -7.27
C SER A 29 -13.95 20.64 -7.95
N LYS A 30 -13.74 19.70 -8.88
CA LYS A 30 -14.83 18.94 -9.52
C LYS A 30 -15.44 17.91 -8.59
N LEU A 31 -14.65 17.29 -7.72
CA LEU A 31 -15.14 16.36 -6.70
C LEU A 31 -16.14 17.01 -5.73
N LYS A 32 -15.95 18.31 -5.43
CA LYS A 32 -16.90 19.08 -4.61
C LYS A 32 -18.23 19.37 -5.32
N LEU A 33 -18.25 19.30 -6.66
CA LEU A 33 -19.41 19.55 -7.50
C LEU A 33 -20.15 18.24 -7.85
N CYS A 34 -19.41 17.12 -7.98
CA CYS A 34 -19.98 15.80 -8.18
C CYS A 34 -20.49 15.24 -6.84
N LYS A 35 -21.81 15.18 -6.66
CA LYS A 35 -22.40 14.38 -5.59
C LYS A 35 -22.44 12.91 -6.03
N PRO A 36 -21.76 11.99 -5.32
CA PRO A 36 -21.71 10.59 -5.72
C PRO A 36 -23.07 9.89 -5.72
N ASP A 37 -24.08 10.46 -5.04
CA ASP A 37 -25.47 9.97 -5.06
C ASP A 37 -26.26 10.34 -6.34
N GLU A 38 -25.87 11.39 -7.08
CA GLU A 38 -26.62 11.87 -8.25
C GLU A 38 -25.99 11.44 -9.58
N ASP A 39 -24.67 11.22 -9.64
CA ASP A 39 -23.97 10.89 -10.88
C ASP A 39 -22.74 9.99 -10.65
N PRO A 40 -22.93 8.67 -10.51
CA PRO A 40 -21.83 7.72 -10.35
C PRO A 40 -20.97 7.60 -11.62
N GLU A 41 -21.54 7.84 -12.80
CA GLU A 41 -20.84 7.75 -14.09
C GLU A 41 -19.89 8.95 -14.28
N GLY A 42 -20.34 10.16 -13.91
CA GLY A 42 -19.50 11.36 -13.90
C GLY A 42 -18.34 11.29 -12.90
N PHE A 43 -18.53 10.63 -11.76
CA PHE A 43 -17.43 10.38 -10.81
C PHE A 43 -16.35 9.44 -11.38
N GLN A 44 -16.77 8.36 -12.04
CA GLN A 44 -15.84 7.43 -12.70
C GLN A 44 -15.06 8.10 -13.82
N GLN A 45 -15.72 8.93 -14.64
CA GLN A 45 -15.05 9.71 -15.70
C GLN A 45 -14.04 10.71 -15.13
N LEU A 46 -14.40 11.41 -14.05
CA LEU A 46 -13.50 12.36 -13.38
C LEU A 46 -12.26 11.66 -12.80
N ARG A 47 -12.45 10.48 -12.22
CA ARG A 47 -11.36 9.67 -11.67
C ARG A 47 -10.43 9.17 -12.78
N ALA A 48 -10.99 8.57 -13.84
CA ALA A 48 -10.22 8.11 -14.99
C ALA A 48 -9.40 9.23 -15.65
N ALA A 49 -9.95 10.45 -15.75
CA ALA A 49 -9.26 11.61 -16.29
C ALA A 49 -8.10 12.08 -15.40
N TYR A 50 -8.26 12.04 -14.08
CA TYR A 50 -7.19 12.35 -13.12
C TYR A 50 -6.02 11.36 -13.24
N ASP A 51 -6.32 10.07 -13.28
CA ASP A 51 -5.31 9.02 -13.36
C ASP A 51 -4.58 9.07 -14.72
N ALA A 52 -5.29 9.29 -15.82
CA ALA A 52 -4.70 9.48 -17.14
C ALA A 52 -3.81 10.73 -17.21
N ALA A 53 -4.19 11.85 -16.58
CA ALA A 53 -3.37 13.06 -16.55
C ALA A 53 -2.06 12.87 -15.75
N LEU A 54 -2.08 12.09 -14.66
CA LEU A 54 -0.87 11.74 -13.92
C LEU A 54 0.06 10.82 -14.72
N ALA A 55 -0.50 9.80 -15.38
CA ALA A 55 0.27 8.90 -16.25
C ALA A 55 0.96 9.68 -17.39
N HIS A 56 0.30 10.70 -17.95
CA HIS A 56 0.89 11.58 -18.96
C HIS A 56 2.08 12.41 -18.45
N LEU A 57 2.12 12.78 -17.16
CA LEU A 57 3.27 13.47 -16.56
C LEU A 57 4.43 12.50 -16.27
N GLU A 58 4.12 11.26 -15.90
CA GLU A 58 5.13 10.23 -15.59
C GLU A 58 5.77 9.65 -16.86
N ALA A 59 5.03 9.63 -17.97
CA ALA A 59 5.52 9.21 -19.29
C ALA A 59 6.41 10.25 -20.00
N GLN A 60 6.62 11.45 -19.44
CA GLN A 60 7.58 12.42 -19.98
C GLN A 60 8.95 12.24 -19.30
N PRO A 61 9.95 11.67 -19.98
CA PRO A 61 11.27 11.43 -19.40
C PRO A 61 12.10 12.71 -19.52
N GLN A 62 11.80 13.75 -18.73
CA GLN A 62 12.77 14.81 -18.46
C GLN A 62 12.37 15.75 -17.31
N GLN A 63 13.32 15.85 -16.37
CA GLN A 63 13.59 17.02 -15.52
C GLN A 63 12.90 17.10 -14.15
N ARG A 64 13.19 16.13 -13.26
CA ARG A 64 13.17 16.41 -11.80
C ARG A 64 14.45 17.16 -11.43
N VAL A 65 14.50 18.45 -11.78
CA VAL A 65 15.47 19.40 -11.18
C VAL A 65 15.04 19.65 -9.75
N LYS A 66 16.01 19.41 -8.87
CA LYS A 66 16.17 19.87 -7.49
C LYS A 66 15.58 21.28 -7.26
N LEU A 67 14.86 21.48 -6.16
CA LEU A 67 14.74 22.69 -5.30
C LEU A 67 13.46 22.47 -4.45
N SER A 68 13.50 22.10 -3.18
CA SER A 68 13.90 22.89 -2.00
C SER A 68 13.38 24.33 -1.96
N SER A 69 12.58 24.56 -0.92
CA SER A 69 12.49 25.76 -0.06
C SER A 69 11.34 26.76 -0.25
N ALA A 70 10.52 26.88 0.80
CA ALA A 70 10.11 28.11 1.51
C ALA A 70 9.05 27.66 2.55
N ASP A 71 9.33 27.63 3.85
CA ASP A 71 9.61 28.81 4.67
C ASP A 71 10.94 28.72 5.44
N GLU A 72 11.75 29.75 5.28
CA GLU A 72 12.86 30.11 6.14
C GLU A 72 12.58 31.55 6.60
N GLN A 73 12.57 31.80 7.91
CA GLN A 73 13.15 33.05 8.38
C GLN A 73 14.00 32.80 9.64
N PRO A 74 15.26 33.31 9.68
CA PRO A 74 16.24 33.04 10.70
C PRO A 74 16.34 34.18 11.72
N SER A 75 16.94 33.91 12.88
CA SER A 75 17.66 34.94 13.62
C SER A 75 18.87 34.36 14.35
N ALA A 76 19.99 35.03 14.13
CA ALA A 76 21.35 34.63 14.45
C ALA A 76 21.84 35.21 15.78
N HIS A 77 22.71 34.47 16.48
CA HIS A 77 23.99 34.95 17.06
C HIS A 77 24.66 33.74 17.76
N ALA A 78 25.75 33.22 17.21
CA ALA A 78 27.14 33.66 17.43
C ALA A 78 27.77 32.99 18.67
N GLU A 79 28.58 31.97 18.39
CA GLU A 79 29.81 31.55 19.10
C GLU A 79 30.72 32.75 19.47
N PRO A 80 31.81 32.62 20.26
CA PRO A 80 32.43 31.39 20.83
C PRO A 80 32.86 31.59 22.31
N GLU A 81 33.50 30.59 22.93
CA GLU A 81 34.85 30.75 23.53
C GLU A 81 35.36 29.44 24.15
N THR A 82 36.44 28.95 23.54
CA THR A 82 37.37 27.93 24.02
C THR A 82 38.38 28.62 24.95
N VAL A 83 38.75 28.04 26.11
CA VAL A 83 40.12 27.95 26.67
C VAL A 83 40.11 27.01 27.90
N THR A 84 40.73 25.83 27.77
CA THR A 84 41.36 25.00 28.84
C THR A 84 42.78 25.56 29.12
N PRO A 85 43.59 25.13 30.12
CA PRO A 85 43.41 24.19 31.25
C PRO A 85 44.05 24.63 32.60
N GLU A 86 43.81 23.92 33.70
CA GLU A 86 44.82 23.81 34.78
C GLU A 86 44.68 22.47 35.53
N ILE A 87 45.81 21.80 35.70
CA ILE A 87 45.97 20.44 36.24
C ILE A 87 46.85 20.56 37.49
N LEU A 88 46.44 19.98 38.63
CA LEU A 88 47.19 18.97 39.41
C LEU A 88 46.40 18.59 40.69
N PRO A 89 46.71 17.45 41.34
CA PRO A 89 45.71 16.51 41.82
C PRO A 89 45.71 16.46 43.35
N ASP A 90 44.59 16.03 43.94
CA ASP A 90 44.71 15.22 45.13
C ASP A 90 43.60 14.17 45.20
N THR A 91 44.07 13.01 45.63
CA THR A 91 43.45 11.72 45.87
C THR A 91 42.06 11.79 46.53
N THR A 92 41.07 11.02 46.04
CA THR A 92 40.41 9.87 46.71
C THR A 92 39.29 9.31 45.79
N PRO A 93 38.78 8.09 46.04
CA PRO A 93 38.80 6.95 45.11
C PRO A 93 37.69 6.96 44.05
N THR A 94 38.04 6.37 42.91
CA THR A 94 37.20 5.78 41.86
C THR A 94 35.79 5.39 42.32
N ALA A 95 34.85 6.32 42.21
CA ALA A 95 33.48 5.98 41.90
C ALA A 95 33.42 5.89 40.37
N GLN A 96 33.29 4.67 39.86
CA GLN A 96 32.89 4.45 38.48
C GLN A 96 31.53 5.13 38.30
N PHE A 97 31.53 6.37 37.82
CA PHE A 97 30.36 6.96 37.19
C PHE A 97 30.25 6.30 35.81
N GLU A 98 29.77 5.06 35.83
CA GLU A 98 29.10 4.53 34.65
C GLU A 98 27.94 5.50 34.38
N PRO A 99 27.81 6.07 33.17
CA PRO A 99 26.60 6.81 32.83
C PRO A 99 25.43 5.89 33.19
N PRO A 100 24.38 6.36 33.87
CA PRO A 100 23.23 5.50 34.13
C PRO A 100 22.77 4.99 32.76
N GLN A 101 23.06 3.71 32.51
CA GLN A 101 22.48 2.96 31.42
C GLN A 101 20.99 3.13 31.66
N VAL A 102 20.35 3.92 30.81
CA VAL A 102 18.91 4.14 30.83
C VAL A 102 18.32 2.79 30.51
N GLN A 103 18.14 1.96 31.53
CA GLN A 103 17.37 0.73 31.44
C GLN A 103 15.97 1.20 31.08
N SER A 104 15.66 1.09 29.79
CA SER A 104 14.32 1.24 29.24
C SER A 104 13.47 0.08 29.75
N SER A 105 13.23 0.01 31.06
CA SER A 105 12.19 -0.85 31.62
C SER A 105 10.86 -0.16 31.35
N ALA A 106 10.22 -0.56 30.25
CA ALA A 106 8.79 -0.31 30.11
C ALA A 106 8.08 -0.80 31.39
N PRO A 107 7.02 -0.13 31.85
CA PRO A 107 6.28 -0.59 33.03
C PRO A 107 5.84 -2.03 32.82
N PRO A 108 6.02 -2.95 33.79
CA PRO A 108 5.72 -4.39 33.62
C PRO A 108 4.25 -4.69 33.25
N GLN A 109 3.37 -3.71 33.45
CA GLN A 109 1.97 -3.75 33.03
C GLN A 109 1.82 -3.67 31.50
N LEU A 110 2.64 -2.86 30.82
CA LEU A 110 2.58 -2.67 29.37
C LEU A 110 2.98 -3.94 28.61
N ASP A 111 3.99 -4.65 29.11
CA ASP A 111 4.45 -5.92 28.52
C ASP A 111 3.38 -7.02 28.65
N SER A 112 2.73 -7.10 29.80
CA SER A 112 1.65 -8.07 30.05
C SER A 112 0.43 -7.80 29.17
N GLU A 113 0.03 -6.54 29.04
CA GLU A 113 -1.07 -6.10 28.17
C GLU A 113 -0.78 -6.41 26.70
N MET A 114 0.47 -6.20 26.25
CA MET A 114 0.87 -6.51 24.88
C MET A 114 0.87 -8.03 24.61
N GLN A 115 1.25 -8.85 25.60
CA GLN A 115 1.24 -10.30 25.46
C GLN A 115 -0.20 -10.87 25.40
N GLU A 116 -1.13 -10.29 26.17
CA GLU A 116 -2.56 -10.59 26.06
C GLU A 116 -3.08 -10.21 24.66
N PHE A 117 -2.75 -9.01 24.20
CA PHE A 117 -3.11 -8.55 22.86
C PHE A 117 -2.60 -9.49 21.74
N ASP A 118 -1.33 -9.90 21.80
CA ASP A 118 -0.75 -10.85 20.84
C ASP A 118 -1.52 -12.18 20.82
N THR A 119 -1.97 -12.62 22.00
CA THR A 119 -2.75 -13.85 22.15
C THR A 119 -4.14 -13.71 21.49
N GLU A 120 -4.83 -12.59 21.72
CA GLU A 120 -6.13 -12.32 21.10
C GLU A 120 -6.03 -12.19 19.57
N LEU A 121 -5.00 -11.48 19.07
CA LEU A 121 -4.74 -11.35 17.64
C LEU A 121 -4.50 -12.72 16.99
N ALA A 122 -3.69 -13.58 17.62
CA ALA A 122 -3.43 -14.93 17.12
C ALA A 122 -4.71 -15.78 17.08
N GLN A 123 -5.54 -15.73 18.12
CA GLN A 123 -6.83 -16.43 18.17
C GLN A 123 -7.81 -15.92 17.11
N LEU A 124 -7.83 -14.61 16.85
CA LEU A 124 -8.65 -14.01 15.81
C LEU A 124 -8.25 -14.53 14.43
N LEU A 125 -6.95 -14.52 14.13
CA LEU A 125 -6.43 -14.97 12.84
C LEU A 125 -6.57 -16.48 12.63
N ASP A 126 -6.52 -17.30 13.68
CA ASP A 126 -6.69 -18.75 13.57
C ASP A 126 -8.14 -19.14 13.20
N ASN A 127 -9.12 -18.37 13.68
CA ASN A 127 -10.53 -18.62 13.41
C ASN A 127 -10.97 -18.09 12.03
N SER A 128 -11.28 -19.01 11.11
CA SER A 128 -11.63 -18.70 9.72
C SER A 128 -12.87 -17.85 9.52
N TYR A 129 -13.85 -18.00 10.41
CA TYR A 129 -15.03 -17.16 10.37
C TYR A 129 -14.71 -15.77 10.92
N ARG A 130 -14.11 -15.68 12.11
CA ARG A 130 -13.89 -14.40 12.81
C ARG A 130 -12.94 -13.47 12.06
N ARG A 131 -11.87 -13.99 11.43
CA ARG A 131 -10.91 -13.13 10.71
C ARG A 131 -11.52 -12.35 9.54
N ASN A 132 -12.63 -12.82 8.98
CA ASN A 132 -13.34 -12.12 7.90
C ASN A 132 -14.56 -11.32 8.40
N GLN A 133 -14.73 -11.19 9.73
CA GLN A 133 -15.75 -10.32 10.31
C GLN A 133 -15.12 -9.02 10.78
N GLN A 134 -15.47 -7.89 10.15
CA GLN A 134 -15.00 -6.57 10.57
C GLN A 134 -15.25 -6.32 12.08
N GLY A 135 -16.40 -6.75 12.61
CA GLY A 135 -16.72 -6.61 14.04
C GLY A 135 -15.73 -7.31 14.97
N ALA A 136 -15.10 -8.41 14.55
CA ALA A 136 -14.07 -9.07 15.35
C ALA A 136 -12.79 -8.23 15.43
N TRP A 137 -12.42 -7.57 14.33
CA TRP A 137 -11.29 -6.64 14.29
C TRP A 137 -11.56 -5.35 15.06
N GLN A 138 -12.81 -4.87 15.04
CA GLN A 138 -13.21 -3.72 15.85
C GLN A 138 -13.01 -3.99 17.35
N LEU A 139 -13.38 -5.17 17.85
CA LEU A 139 -13.12 -5.54 19.25
C LEU A 139 -11.63 -5.55 19.58
N LEU A 140 -10.79 -6.06 18.67
CA LEU A 140 -9.34 -6.07 18.85
C LEU A 140 -8.75 -4.64 18.85
N ILE A 141 -9.31 -3.74 18.06
CA ILE A 141 -8.94 -2.31 18.02
C ILE A 141 -9.38 -1.56 19.29
N GLU A 142 -10.48 -1.97 19.92
CA GLU A 142 -10.94 -1.42 21.19
C GLU A 142 -10.13 -1.93 22.40
N HIS A 143 -9.21 -2.89 22.18
CA HIS A 143 -8.29 -3.39 23.20
C HIS A 143 -7.40 -2.27 23.77
N PRO A 144 -7.06 -2.30 25.08
CA PRO A 144 -6.19 -1.30 25.72
C PRO A 144 -4.90 -0.98 24.94
N ALA A 145 -4.26 -2.00 24.36
CA ALA A 145 -3.04 -1.86 23.58
C ALA A 145 -3.19 -0.98 22.31
N CYS A 146 -4.39 -0.92 21.74
CA CYS A 146 -4.68 -0.10 20.56
C CYS A 146 -5.20 1.30 20.92
N VAL A 147 -5.87 1.45 22.06
CA VAL A 147 -6.41 2.74 22.52
C VAL A 147 -5.35 3.59 23.23
N ASN A 148 -4.42 2.95 23.92
CA ASN A 148 -3.35 3.64 24.63
C ASN A 148 -2.32 4.22 23.65
N VAL A 149 -2.09 5.53 23.74
CA VAL A 149 -1.18 6.28 22.83
C VAL A 149 0.25 5.74 22.86
N GLN A 150 0.74 5.25 24.01
CA GLN A 150 2.10 4.72 24.11
C GLN A 150 2.28 3.37 23.40
N SER A 151 1.27 2.49 23.43
CA SER A 151 1.34 1.15 22.83
C SER A 151 0.68 1.05 21.45
N ARG A 152 -0.16 2.01 21.05
CA ARG A 152 -0.93 1.97 19.80
C ARG A 152 -0.07 1.73 18.57
N ARG A 153 1.09 2.38 18.45
CA ARG A 153 2.01 2.18 17.31
C ARG A 153 2.51 0.73 17.27
N ALA A 154 2.94 0.19 18.40
CA ALA A 154 3.42 -1.18 18.50
C ALA A 154 2.32 -2.20 18.20
N ALA A 155 1.10 -1.99 18.74
CA ALA A 155 -0.05 -2.85 18.47
C ALA A 155 -0.44 -2.82 16.98
N SER A 156 -0.46 -1.63 16.36
CA SER A 156 -0.73 -1.44 14.94
C SER A 156 0.26 -2.22 14.05
N HIS A 157 1.57 -2.10 14.33
CA HIS A 157 2.61 -2.82 13.59
C HIS A 157 2.50 -4.33 13.78
N ARG A 158 2.15 -4.80 14.97
CA ARG A 158 1.90 -6.23 15.24
C ARG A 158 0.73 -6.77 14.43
N ILE A 159 -0.35 -6.01 14.30
CA ILE A 159 -1.48 -6.37 13.44
C ILE A 159 -1.01 -6.45 11.98
N PHE A 160 -0.34 -5.41 11.49
CA PHE A 160 0.18 -5.36 10.11
C PHE A 160 1.01 -6.58 9.77
N HIS A 161 2.04 -6.87 10.58
CA HIS A 161 2.95 -8.00 10.36
C HIS A 161 2.25 -9.35 10.47
N SER A 162 1.32 -9.51 11.43
CA SER A 162 0.56 -10.76 11.59
C SER A 162 -0.37 -11.01 10.40
N VAL A 163 -1.03 -9.97 9.90
CA VAL A 163 -1.89 -10.04 8.72
C VAL A 163 -1.09 -10.31 7.46
N LEU A 164 0.05 -9.65 7.27
CA LEU A 164 0.95 -9.88 6.14
C LEU A 164 1.48 -11.32 6.15
N ASN A 165 1.95 -11.79 7.31
CA ASN A 165 2.42 -13.17 7.47
C ASN A 165 1.30 -14.18 7.21
N TYR A 166 0.06 -13.89 7.64
CA TYR A 166 -1.08 -14.73 7.33
C TYR A 166 -1.31 -14.86 5.83
N GLN A 167 -1.28 -13.74 5.09
CA GLN A 167 -1.50 -13.73 3.65
C GLN A 167 -0.42 -14.42 2.83
N LYS A 168 0.82 -14.41 3.34
CA LYS A 168 1.93 -15.14 2.74
C LYS A 168 1.90 -16.63 3.08
N SER A 169 1.05 -17.07 3.99
CA SER A 169 0.96 -18.47 4.40
C SER A 169 0.08 -19.29 3.46
N GLU A 170 0.37 -20.59 3.35
CA GLU A 170 -0.44 -21.56 2.59
C GLU A 170 -1.92 -21.56 3.03
N ARG A 171 -2.22 -21.15 4.27
CA ARG A 171 -3.61 -21.04 4.78
C ARG A 171 -4.42 -19.98 4.05
N ALA A 172 -3.79 -18.92 3.56
CA ALA A 172 -4.46 -17.86 2.83
C ALA A 172 -4.84 -18.28 1.40
N GLU A 173 -4.19 -19.30 0.83
CA GLU A 173 -4.58 -19.85 -0.48
C GLU A 173 -5.98 -20.51 -0.42
N VAL A 174 -6.32 -21.11 0.72
CA VAL A 174 -7.61 -21.79 0.92
C VAL A 174 -8.68 -20.83 1.44
N THR A 175 -8.31 -19.94 2.36
CA THR A 175 -9.25 -18.98 2.98
C THR A 175 -8.55 -17.62 3.13
N PRO A 176 -8.55 -16.76 2.10
CA PRO A 176 -7.89 -15.47 2.18
C PRO A 176 -8.59 -14.55 3.19
N LEU A 177 -7.85 -13.54 3.65
CA LEU A 177 -8.44 -12.44 4.41
C LEU A 177 -9.21 -11.51 3.48
N ASP A 178 -10.44 -11.16 3.84
CA ASP A 178 -11.30 -10.33 3.01
C ASP A 178 -10.68 -8.95 2.76
N ILE A 179 -10.87 -8.45 1.54
CA ILE A 179 -10.37 -7.14 1.11
C ILE A 179 -10.94 -6.02 1.98
N GLU A 180 -12.22 -6.13 2.38
CA GLU A 180 -12.90 -5.15 3.22
C GLU A 180 -12.24 -5.01 4.60
N VAL A 181 -11.79 -6.11 5.19
CA VAL A 181 -11.05 -6.10 6.46
C VAL A 181 -9.73 -5.35 6.30
N LEU A 182 -9.04 -5.56 5.18
CA LEU A 182 -7.75 -4.91 4.93
C LEU A 182 -7.88 -3.41 4.70
N VAL A 183 -8.90 -3.01 3.94
CA VAL A 183 -9.25 -1.60 3.77
C VAL A 183 -9.61 -0.97 5.12
N PHE A 184 -10.41 -1.67 5.93
CA PHE A 184 -10.78 -1.21 7.28
C PHE A 184 -9.56 -1.02 8.19
N LEU A 185 -8.66 -1.99 8.23
CA LEU A 185 -7.44 -1.92 9.05
C LEU A 185 -6.51 -0.80 8.57
N ASN A 186 -6.28 -0.68 7.26
CA ASN A 186 -5.47 0.38 6.68
C ASN A 186 -6.05 1.77 6.97
N GLN A 187 -7.38 1.96 6.85
CA GLN A 187 -8.03 3.22 7.18
C GLN A 187 -7.97 3.55 8.67
N HIS A 188 -8.04 2.53 9.55
CA HIS A 188 -8.02 2.75 10.99
C HIS A 188 -6.62 3.13 11.51
N PHE A 189 -5.59 2.50 10.96
CA PHE A 189 -4.20 2.67 11.41
C PHE A 189 -3.37 3.60 10.54
N ASP A 190 -3.92 4.05 9.40
CA ASP A 190 -3.27 4.93 8.44
C ASP A 190 -1.92 4.36 7.94
N TRP A 191 -1.87 3.05 7.71
CA TRP A 191 -0.62 2.35 7.34
C TRP A 191 -0.01 2.86 6.04
N ALA A 192 -0.83 3.35 5.11
CA ALA A 192 -0.37 3.93 3.85
C ALA A 192 0.61 5.12 4.04
N GLU A 193 0.54 5.81 5.18
CA GLU A 193 1.43 6.92 5.52
C GLU A 193 2.62 6.48 6.41
N ASP A 194 2.69 5.21 6.81
CA ASP A 194 3.77 4.69 7.66
C ASP A 194 4.97 4.19 6.84
N GLN A 195 5.89 5.11 6.57
CA GLN A 195 7.13 4.83 5.84
C GLN A 195 8.03 3.78 6.53
N GLU A 196 7.89 3.56 7.84
CA GLU A 196 8.68 2.56 8.55
C GLU A 196 8.25 1.15 8.14
N LEU A 197 6.93 0.93 8.00
CA LEU A 197 6.40 -0.34 7.53
C LEU A 197 6.85 -0.64 6.10
N GLU A 198 6.78 0.36 5.20
CA GLU A 198 7.24 0.21 3.82
C GLU A 198 8.72 -0.17 3.73
N GLN A 199 9.58 0.46 4.54
CA GLN A 199 11.00 0.15 4.60
C GLN A 199 11.27 -1.25 5.16
N GLN A 200 10.48 -1.71 6.14
CA GLN A 200 10.66 -3.02 6.77
C GLN A 200 10.23 -4.17 5.87
N VAL A 201 9.08 -4.07 5.19
CA VAL A 201 8.52 -5.19 4.41
C VAL A 201 8.77 -5.09 2.91
N GLY A 202 9.16 -3.91 2.42
CA GLY A 202 9.38 -3.64 1.02
C GLY A 202 8.09 -3.27 0.27
N HIS A 203 8.27 -2.53 -0.83
CA HIS A 203 7.17 -1.91 -1.58
C HIS A 203 6.08 -2.90 -2.06
N PRO A 204 6.37 -4.10 -2.60
CA PRO A 204 5.30 -4.98 -3.10
C PRO A 204 4.35 -5.47 -2.00
N ASP A 205 4.90 -5.87 -0.86
CA ASP A 205 4.11 -6.37 0.27
C ASP A 205 3.36 -5.23 0.97
N PHE A 206 4.02 -4.09 1.13
CA PHE A 206 3.41 -2.89 1.68
C PHE A 206 2.26 -2.39 0.79
N TYR A 207 2.47 -2.34 -0.53
CA TYR A 207 1.44 -1.95 -1.49
C TYR A 207 0.23 -2.87 -1.40
N ASN A 208 0.42 -4.19 -1.39
CA ASN A 208 -0.69 -5.14 -1.28
C ASN A 208 -1.51 -4.94 0.01
N MET A 209 -0.88 -4.46 1.09
CA MET A 209 -1.51 -4.18 2.38
C MET A 209 -2.17 -2.82 2.55
N THR A 210 -1.72 -1.83 1.79
CA THR A 210 -2.18 -0.45 1.95
C THR A 210 -2.99 0.05 0.75
N HIS A 211 -2.80 -0.55 -0.41
CA HIS A 211 -3.40 -0.16 -1.68
C HIS A 211 -4.08 -1.38 -2.31
N LYS A 212 -5.41 -1.37 -2.33
CA LYS A 212 -6.20 -2.38 -3.06
C LYS A 212 -6.99 -1.75 -4.19
N GLU A 213 -6.28 -1.31 -5.21
CA GLU A 213 -6.65 -1.69 -6.57
C GLU A 213 -5.68 -2.80 -6.98
N MET A 214 -6.23 -3.97 -7.29
CA MET A 214 -5.49 -5.11 -7.86
C MET A 214 -4.62 -4.58 -9.01
N PRO A 215 -3.32 -4.89 -9.12
CA PRO A 215 -2.72 -4.90 -10.44
C PRO A 215 -3.55 -5.88 -11.27
N GLU A 216 -4.14 -5.39 -12.38
CA GLU A 216 -4.81 -6.28 -13.34
C GLU A 216 -3.86 -7.45 -13.61
N PRO A 217 -4.36 -8.71 -13.62
CA PRO A 217 -3.50 -9.85 -13.92
C PRO A 217 -2.81 -9.53 -15.23
N GLU A 218 -1.47 -9.44 -15.21
CA GLU A 218 -0.67 -9.16 -16.38
C GLU A 218 -1.02 -10.25 -17.39
N ILE A 219 -1.88 -9.93 -18.36
CA ILE A 219 -2.29 -10.88 -19.39
C ILE A 219 -1.03 -11.09 -20.21
N ARG A 220 -0.25 -12.09 -19.84
CA ARG A 220 0.82 -12.62 -20.68
C ARG A 220 0.12 -13.22 -21.89
N VAL A 221 -0.06 -12.39 -22.91
CA VAL A 221 -0.48 -12.85 -24.22
C VAL A 221 0.69 -13.69 -24.75
N GLU A 222 0.69 -14.98 -24.42
CA GLU A 222 1.52 -15.95 -25.13
C GLU A 222 1.21 -15.75 -26.62
N PRO A 223 2.23 -15.51 -27.47
CA PRO A 223 1.97 -15.33 -28.90
C PRO A 223 1.25 -16.58 -29.38
N VAL A 224 0.04 -16.41 -29.87
CA VAL A 224 -0.77 -17.48 -30.45
C VAL A 224 0.09 -18.19 -31.49
N GLY A 225 0.58 -19.37 -31.13
CA GLY A 225 1.37 -20.21 -32.01
C GLY A 225 0.60 -20.42 -33.30
N ASP A 226 1.27 -20.14 -34.41
CA ASP A 226 0.74 -20.12 -35.77
C ASP A 226 -0.44 -21.10 -35.98
N THR A 227 -1.61 -20.54 -36.27
CA THR A 227 -2.84 -21.26 -36.64
C THR A 227 -2.70 -22.13 -37.89
N SER A 228 -1.52 -22.12 -38.52
CA SER A 228 -1.17 -22.94 -39.67
C SER A 228 -1.20 -24.45 -39.36
N ASN A 229 -0.99 -24.87 -38.10
CA ASN A 229 -1.12 -26.27 -37.71
C ASN A 229 -2.59 -26.73 -37.57
N ILE A 230 -3.47 -25.85 -37.10
CA ILE A 230 -4.89 -26.16 -36.90
C ILE A 230 -5.59 -26.30 -38.27
N ALA A 231 -5.25 -25.44 -39.23
CA ALA A 231 -5.79 -25.55 -40.59
C ALA A 231 -5.41 -26.89 -41.27
N ASN A 232 -4.17 -27.35 -41.11
CA ASN A 232 -3.73 -28.64 -41.66
C ASN A 232 -4.41 -29.84 -40.96
N LEU A 233 -4.72 -29.73 -39.67
CA LEU A 233 -5.43 -30.78 -38.93
C LEU A 233 -6.88 -30.96 -39.42
N PHE A 234 -7.57 -29.86 -39.75
CA PHE A 234 -8.93 -29.92 -40.32
C PHE A 234 -8.95 -30.41 -41.77
N ILE A 235 -7.98 -30.02 -42.60
CA ILE A 235 -7.89 -30.50 -43.98
C ILE A 235 -7.62 -32.01 -44.01
N GLY A 236 -6.75 -32.51 -43.14
CA GLY A 236 -6.46 -33.95 -43.03
C GLY A 236 -7.67 -34.79 -42.59
N LEU A 237 -8.44 -34.32 -41.60
CA LEU A 237 -9.60 -35.04 -41.08
C LEU A 237 -10.76 -35.12 -42.10
N THR A 238 -10.90 -34.08 -42.94
CA THR A 238 -11.94 -34.02 -43.98
C THR A 238 -11.65 -34.99 -45.13
N ILE A 239 -10.38 -35.12 -45.53
CA ILE A 239 -9.94 -36.09 -46.55
C ILE A 239 -10.14 -37.53 -46.06
N LEU A 240 -9.86 -37.79 -44.78
CA LEU A 240 -10.04 -39.13 -44.19
C LEU A 240 -11.51 -39.55 -44.14
N CYS A 241 -12.44 -38.62 -43.82
CA CYS A 241 -13.87 -38.89 -43.87
C CYS A 241 -14.39 -39.16 -45.28
N ALA A 242 -13.91 -38.41 -46.28
CA ALA A 242 -14.34 -38.61 -47.67
C ALA A 242 -13.91 -39.97 -48.23
N LEU A 243 -12.69 -40.44 -47.89
CA LEU A 243 -12.21 -41.76 -48.30
C LEU A 243 -12.92 -42.90 -47.56
N GLY A 244 -13.26 -42.71 -46.28
CA GLY A 244 -14.03 -43.70 -45.51
C GLY A 244 -15.43 -43.94 -46.05
N LEU A 245 -16.09 -42.91 -46.58
CA LEU A 245 -17.44 -43.05 -47.18
C LEU A 245 -17.41 -43.74 -48.56
N ILE A 246 -16.31 -43.63 -49.32
CA ILE A 246 -16.17 -44.30 -50.62
C ILE A 246 -15.91 -45.80 -50.45
N MET A 247 -15.23 -46.22 -49.38
CA MET A 247 -14.95 -47.64 -49.07
C MET A 247 -16.14 -48.41 -48.49
N ILE A 248 -17.22 -47.73 -48.09
CA ILE A 248 -18.45 -48.35 -47.57
C ILE A 248 -19.51 -48.56 -48.67
N SER A 249 -19.29 -47.99 -49.86
CA SER A 249 -20.24 -48.01 -50.99
C SER A 249 -19.83 -48.91 -52.17
N ILE A 250 -18.82 -49.78 -52.00
CA ILE A 250 -18.40 -50.81 -52.97
C ILE A 250 -18.51 -52.18 -52.29
#